data_AF-A0A523TFN2-F1
#
_entry.id   AF-A0A523TFN2-F1
#
_cell.length_a   1.000
_cell.length_b   1.000
_cell.length_c   1.000
_cell.angle_alpha   90.00
_cell.angle_beta   90.00
_cell.angle_gamma   90.00
#
_symmetry.space_group_name_H-M   'P 1'
#
loop_
_entity.id
_entity.type
_entity.pdbx_description
1 polymer ?
#
loop_
_entity_poly.entity_id
_entity_poly.type
_entity_poly.pdbx_seq_one_letter_code
_entity_poly.pdbx_strand_id
1 'polypeptide(L)' 'MPATGAGLIRFFEEDTPGIKVGPYAVMIFAAALIILVLAGPWLFRLFAPG' A
#
# COMPACT_ATOMS: atom_id res chain seq x y z
N MET A 1 -9.00 -31.61 -25.72
CA MET A 1 -10.14 -30.89 -25.10
C MET A 1 -9.76 -29.41 -25.06
N PRO A 2 -10.45 -28.48 -25.75
CA PRO A 2 -10.00 -27.10 -25.79
C PRO A 2 -10.34 -26.41 -24.47
N ALA A 3 -9.40 -25.61 -23.97
CA ALA A 3 -9.51 -24.83 -22.75
C ALA A 3 -10.50 -23.67 -22.92
N THR A 4 -11.79 -23.95 -22.78
CA THR A 4 -12.87 -22.95 -22.77
C THR A 4 -12.87 -22.07 -21.51
N GLY A 5 -11.88 -22.23 -20.59
CA GLY A 5 -11.76 -21.48 -19.33
C GLY A 5 -10.73 -20.33 -19.32
N ALA A 6 -9.82 -20.26 -20.29
CA ALA A 6 -8.76 -19.24 -20.30
C ALA A 6 -9.26 -17.83 -20.64
N GLY A 7 -10.41 -17.73 -21.31
CA GLY A 7 -11.06 -16.47 -21.65
C GLY A 7 -11.91 -15.88 -20.52
N LEU A 8 -12.28 -16.67 -19.50
CA LEU A 8 -13.14 -16.23 -18.38
C LEU A 8 -12.34 -15.60 -17.23
N ILE A 9 -11.08 -16.00 -17.00
CA ILE A 9 -10.24 -15.44 -15.92
C ILE A 9 -9.89 -13.96 -16.17
N ARG A 10 -9.88 -13.50 -17.43
CA ARG A 10 -9.70 -12.07 -17.78
C ARG A 10 -10.99 -11.23 -17.70
N PHE A 11 -12.14 -11.88 -17.51
CA PHE A 11 -13.47 -11.25 -17.45
C PHE A 11 -14.13 -11.37 -16.07
N PHE A 12 -13.54 -12.13 -15.14
CA PHE A 12 -13.68 -11.83 -13.73
C PHE A 12 -12.76 -10.64 -13.41
N GLU A 13 -13.09 -9.49 -13.99
CA GLU A 13 -12.72 -8.21 -13.40
C GLU A 13 -13.10 -8.33 -11.93
N GLU A 14 -12.13 -8.22 -11.02
CA GLU A 14 -12.38 -8.25 -9.58
C GLU A 14 -13.24 -7.02 -9.22
N ASP A 15 -14.55 -7.12 -9.48
CA ASP A 15 -15.63 -6.24 -9.02
C ASP A 15 -15.80 -6.47 -7.52
N THR A 16 -14.71 -6.29 -6.80
CA THR A 16 -14.69 -6.26 -5.35
C THR A 16 -15.11 -4.85 -4.96
N PRO A 17 -16.23 -4.68 -4.24
CA PRO A 17 -16.61 -3.38 -3.74
C PRO A 17 -15.49 -2.86 -2.83
N GLY A 18 -14.90 -1.71 -3.18
CA GLY A 18 -13.79 -1.16 -2.41
C GLY A 18 -13.06 -0.02 -3.09
N ILE A 19 -12.16 0.61 -2.34
CA ILE A 19 -11.28 1.67 -2.85
C ILE A 19 -10.07 1.02 -3.51
N LYS A 20 -9.93 1.16 -4.84
CA LYS A 20 -8.72 0.75 -5.56
C LYS A 20 -7.58 1.71 -5.20
N VAL A 21 -6.58 1.23 -4.48
CA VAL A 21 -5.39 2.00 -4.14
C VAL A 21 -4.30 1.67 -5.15
N GLY A 22 -3.82 2.69 -5.86
CA GLY A 22 -2.75 2.52 -6.84
C GLY A 22 -1.41 2.18 -6.17
N PRO A 23 -0.50 1.48 -6.88
CA PRO A 23 0.77 1.04 -6.31
C PRO A 23 1.63 2.19 -5.78
N TYR A 24 1.62 3.35 -6.45
CA TYR A 24 2.33 4.55 -6.00
C TYR A 24 1.84 5.05 -4.64
N ALA A 25 0.53 5.00 -4.39
CA ALA A 25 -0.03 5.44 -3.11
C ALA A 25 0.42 4.53 -1.96
N VAL A 26 0.48 3.21 -2.20
CA VAL A 26 1.00 2.25 -1.22
C VAL A 26 2.47 2.52 -0.91
N MET A 27 3.29 2.78 -1.94
CA MET A 27 4.71 3.06 -1.79
C MET A 27 4.97 4.34 -0.98
N ILE A 28 4.23 5.41 -1.28
CA ILE A 28 4.34 6.68 -0.55
C ILE A 28 3.95 6.47 0.92
N PHE A 29 2.86 5.75 1.18
CA PHE A 29 2.39 5.52 2.54
C PHE A 29 3.38 4.69 3.36
N ALA A 30 3.94 3.64 2.76
CA ALA A 30 4.97 2.81 3.39
C ALA A 30 6.24 3.63 3.70
N ALA A 31 6.73 4.41 2.73
CA ALA A 31 7.91 5.25 2.93
C ALA A 31 7.69 6.31 4.03
N ALA A 32 6.51 6.96 4.04
CA ALA A 32 6.16 7.93 5.06
C ALA A 32 6.14 7.32 6.47
N LEU A 33 5.59 6.12 6.61
CA LEU A 33 5.55 5.41 7.89
C LEU A 33 6.96 5.07 8.38
N ILE A 34 7.83 4.59 7.50
CA ILE A 34 9.23 4.29 7.84
C ILE A 34 9.95 5.55 8.32
N ILE A 35 9.84 6.66 7.58
CA ILE A 35 10.46 7.93 7.95
C ILE A 35 9.94 8.41 9.31
N LEU A 36 8.63 8.31 9.55
CA LEU A 36 8.03 8.73 10.82
C LEU A 36 8.56 7.92 12.01
N VAL A 37 8.66 6.60 11.87
CA VAL A 37 9.22 5.73 12.93
C VAL A 37 10.70 6.04 13.17
N LEU A 38 11.48 6.23 12.10
CA LEU A 38 12.90 6.53 12.20
C LEU A 38 13.18 7.94 12.75
N ALA A 39 12.33 8.92 12.40
CA ALA A 39 12.44 10.31 12.85
C ALA A 39 11.86 10.51 14.26
N GLY A 40 10.99 9.62 14.73
CA GLY A 40 10.35 9.70 16.05
C GLY A 40 11.32 9.92 17.22
N PRO A 41 12.43 9.16 17.34
CA PRO A 41 13.43 9.38 18.38
C PRO A 41 14.12 10.75 18.30
N TRP A 42 14.41 11.24 17.09
CA TRP A 42 15.00 12.56 16.88
C TRP A 42 14.02 13.66 17.29
N LEU A 43 12.74 13.50 16.95
CA LEU A 43 11.67 14.42 17.33
C LEU A 43 11.44 14.42 18.84
N PHE A 44 11.46 13.25 19.48
CA PHE A 44 11.33 13.12 20.93
C PHE A 44 12.50 13.82 21.65
N ARG A 45 13.72 13.67 21.15
CA ARG A 45 14.91 14.34 21.70
C ARG A 45 14.88 15.86 21.51
N LEU A 46 14.22 16.38 20.47
CA LEU A 46 14.03 17.83 20.30
C LEU A 46 13.00 18.40 21.28
N PHE A 47 12.00 17.61 21.68
CA PHE A 47 10.90 18.08 22.52
C PHE A 47 11.09 17.81 24.02
N ALA A 48 11.99 16.89 24.39
CA ALA A 48 12.43 16.66 25.76
C ALA A 48 13.86 17.18 25.97
N PRO A 49 14.06 18.52 26.05
CA PRO A 49 15.29 19.05 26.61
C PRO A 49 15.30 18.70 28.11
N GLY A 50 16.29 17.92 28.52
CA GLY A 50 16.58 17.71 29.95
C GLY A 50 16.98 19.00 30.64
#